data_AF-A0A8S9WCW2-F1
#
_entry.id   AF-A0A8S9WCW2-F1
#
_cell.length_a   1.000
_cell.length_b   1.000
_cell.length_c   1.000
_cell.angle_alpha   90.00
_cell.angle_beta   90.00
_cell.angle_gamma   90.00
#
_symmetry.space_group_name_H-M   'P 1'
#
loop_
_entity.id
_entity.type
_entity.pdbx_description
1 polymer ?
#
loop_
_entity_poly.entity_id
_entity_poly.type
_entity_poly.pdbx_seq_one_letter_code
_entity_poly.pdbx_strand_id
1 'polypeptide(L)'
;MNKQIVVVLVGLLCLTSIAYAGVSTNYDLSWHVLSGGGGQMDSASYIQKSTAGQVIGSSESSNYRMGAGYWCGAVSVVTPTPTPTPTPTPTPTPTPTPTPTPQIKFDTGSGTYPSISGTYNGTFTPTQTITVSKLYTYPCAGTGGHSEHVIFWNVSDTVAEETWAGYQEAEWSYIHFSVPFKLVADEQYSFSIRTGSYPQVIHRPTLSTANGTMNCTEFVDANGKRYDDWLPAIRLE
;
A
#
# COMPACT_ATOMS: atom_id res chain seq x y z
N MET A 1 -47.62 16.22 39.58
CA MET A 1 -46.88 14.96 39.82
C MET A 1 -47.70 13.83 39.21
N ASN A 2 -47.29 13.35 38.02
CA ASN A 2 -48.16 12.57 37.13
C ASN A 2 -48.12 11.06 37.44
N LYS A 3 -49.32 10.48 37.62
CA LYS A 3 -49.58 9.07 38.00
C LYS A 3 -49.05 8.01 37.03
N GLN A 4 -48.47 8.38 35.88
CA GLN A 4 -47.94 7.44 34.90
C GLN A 4 -46.52 6.92 35.22
N ILE A 5 -45.74 7.60 36.06
CA ILE A 5 -44.38 7.14 36.40
C ILE A 5 -44.39 6.07 37.51
N VAL A 6 -45.42 6.03 38.36
CA VAL A 6 -45.54 5.03 39.44
C VAL A 6 -45.93 3.64 38.92
N VAL A 7 -46.69 3.55 37.83
CA VAL A 7 -47.13 2.25 37.26
C VAL A 7 -45.99 1.52 36.55
N VAL A 8 -45.04 2.25 35.93
CA VAL A 8 -43.89 1.64 35.25
C VAL A 8 -42.85 1.10 36.25
N LEU A 9 -42.69 1.74 37.41
CA LEU A 9 -41.75 1.31 38.45
C LEU A 9 -42.27 0.13 39.30
N VAL A 10 -43.60 -0.05 39.43
CA VAL A 10 -44.18 -1.24 40.11
C VAL A 10 -44.24 -2.45 39.17
N GLY A 11 -44.36 -2.26 37.85
CA GLY A 11 -44.35 -3.36 36.88
C GLY A 11 -42.98 -4.02 36.66
N LEU A 12 -41.87 -3.29 36.87
CA LEU A 12 -40.51 -3.81 36.66
C LEU A 12 -39.93 -4.57 37.88
N LEU A 13 -40.59 -4.51 39.05
CA LEU A 13 -40.08 -5.05 40.31
C LEU A 13 -40.62 -6.45 40.68
N CYS A 14 -41.42 -7.09 39.81
CA CYS A 14 -42.06 -8.38 40.10
C CYS A 14 -41.59 -9.58 39.26
N LEU A 15 -40.48 -9.52 38.51
CA LEU A 15 -40.08 -10.62 37.61
C LEU A 15 -38.61 -11.05 37.69
N THR A 16 -38.00 -11.04 38.88
CA THR A 16 -36.75 -11.78 39.09
C THR A 16 -36.69 -12.42 40.47
N SER A 17 -37.53 -13.43 40.70
CA SER A 17 -37.29 -14.43 41.73
C SER A 17 -36.68 -15.66 41.05
N ILE A 18 -35.35 -15.74 41.05
CA ILE A 18 -34.64 -16.98 40.68
C ILE A 18 -34.78 -17.92 41.89
N ALA A 19 -35.62 -18.95 41.76
CA ALA A 19 -35.68 -20.03 42.74
C ALA A 19 -34.64 -21.09 42.36
N TYR A 20 -33.66 -21.32 43.24
CA TYR A 20 -32.75 -22.46 43.11
C TYR A 20 -33.45 -23.71 43.67
N ALA A 21 -33.68 -24.72 42.83
CA ALA A 21 -34.24 -26.00 43.28
C ALA A 21 -33.13 -26.81 43.98
N GLY A 22 -33.33 -27.14 45.25
CA GLY A 22 -32.44 -28.04 46.00
C GLY A 22 -32.69 -29.50 45.60
N VAL A 23 -31.63 -30.22 45.26
CA VAL A 23 -31.68 -31.67 45.01
C VAL A 23 -31.19 -32.41 46.26
N SER A 24 -31.91 -33.46 46.66
CA SER A 24 -31.47 -34.38 47.72
C SER A 24 -31.51 -35.81 47.20
N THR A 25 -30.81 -36.74 47.85
CA THR A 25 -30.76 -38.16 47.45
C THR A 25 -32.12 -38.85 47.39
N ASN A 26 -33.18 -38.26 47.96
CA ASN A 26 -34.53 -38.82 48.00
C ASN A 26 -35.57 -38.03 47.17
N TYR A 27 -35.19 -36.91 46.53
CA TYR A 27 -36.08 -36.12 45.67
C TYR A 27 -35.30 -35.46 44.53
N ASP A 28 -35.60 -35.88 43.29
CA ASP A 28 -35.13 -35.26 42.05
C ASP A 28 -36.28 -34.42 41.46
N LEU A 29 -36.08 -33.10 41.35
CA LEU A 29 -36.95 -32.22 40.58
C LEU A 29 -36.39 -32.13 39.16
N SER A 30 -36.40 -33.24 38.43
CA SER A 30 -36.14 -33.25 37.00
C SER A 30 -37.31 -32.57 36.28
N TRP A 31 -37.07 -31.39 35.72
CA TRP A 31 -38.06 -30.59 35.00
C TRP A 31 -38.53 -31.32 33.75
N HIS A 32 -39.62 -32.07 33.86
CA HIS A 32 -40.40 -32.53 32.73
C HIS A 32 -41.45 -31.45 32.42
N VAL A 33 -41.24 -30.69 31.34
CA VAL A 33 -42.20 -29.65 30.94
C VAL A 33 -43.37 -30.31 30.22
N LEU A 34 -44.55 -30.31 30.84
CA LEU A 34 -45.82 -30.57 30.16
C LEU A 34 -46.15 -29.33 29.31
N SER A 35 -45.63 -29.29 28.08
CA SER A 35 -45.75 -28.14 27.18
C SER A 35 -47.15 -28.07 26.54
N GLY A 36 -48.12 -27.54 27.30
CA GLY A 36 -49.37 -26.99 26.80
C GLY A 36 -49.58 -25.61 27.43
N GLY A 37 -49.19 -24.55 26.72
CA GLY A 37 -49.06 -23.21 27.30
C GLY A 37 -50.40 -22.59 27.74
N GLY A 38 -50.38 -21.84 28.86
CA GLY A 38 -51.43 -20.90 29.27
C GLY A 38 -52.75 -21.47 29.80
N GLY A 39 -52.91 -22.79 29.87
CA GLY A 39 -54.11 -23.44 30.43
C GLY A 39 -53.96 -23.83 31.91
N GLN A 40 -55.10 -23.94 32.60
CA GLN A 40 -55.20 -24.60 33.90
C GLN A 40 -55.64 -26.05 33.67
N MET A 41 -54.94 -27.01 34.27
CA MET A 41 -55.36 -28.41 34.33
C MET A 41 -55.73 -28.74 35.78
N ASP A 42 -56.93 -29.26 35.97
CA ASP A 42 -57.47 -29.54 37.30
C ASP A 42 -57.77 -31.02 37.49
N SER A 43 -57.59 -31.48 38.72
CA SER A 43 -58.14 -32.72 39.25
C SER A 43 -58.80 -32.44 40.61
N ALA A 44 -59.51 -33.43 41.16
CA ALA A 44 -60.18 -33.29 42.46
C ALA A 44 -59.22 -32.93 43.63
N SER A 45 -57.91 -33.12 43.46
CA SER A 45 -56.93 -32.87 44.53
C SER A 45 -55.83 -31.87 44.16
N TYR A 46 -55.68 -31.50 42.89
CA TYR A 46 -54.60 -30.63 42.44
C TYR A 46 -55.02 -29.72 41.29
N ILE A 47 -54.50 -28.48 41.33
CA ILE A 47 -54.58 -27.49 40.26
C ILE A 47 -53.16 -27.26 39.75
N GLN A 48 -52.93 -27.48 38.46
CA GLN A 48 -51.67 -27.15 37.79
C GLN A 48 -51.90 -26.00 36.80
N LYS A 49 -51.23 -24.87 37.04
CA LYS A 49 -51.25 -23.71 36.14
C LYS A 49 -49.97 -23.72 35.31
N SER A 50 -50.11 -23.85 34.00
CA SER A 50 -48.97 -23.80 33.07
C SER A 50 -48.47 -22.37 32.86
N THR A 51 -47.17 -22.20 32.64
CA THR A 51 -46.58 -20.90 32.30
C THR A 51 -47.03 -20.42 30.91
N ALA A 52 -47.08 -19.09 30.71
CA ALA A 52 -47.33 -18.52 29.40
C ALA A 52 -46.18 -18.90 28.44
N GLY A 53 -46.49 -19.59 27.34
CA GLY A 53 -45.51 -19.91 26.30
C GLY A 53 -45.00 -18.64 25.60
N GLN A 54 -43.71 -18.62 25.25
CA GLN A 54 -43.05 -17.47 24.63
C GLN A 54 -43.24 -17.45 23.10
N VAL A 55 -43.42 -16.26 22.52
CA VAL A 55 -43.30 -16.07 21.05
C VAL A 55 -41.81 -15.99 20.74
N ILE A 56 -41.32 -16.89 19.90
CA ILE A 56 -39.88 -17.00 19.60
C ILE A 56 -39.50 -16.20 18.33
N GLY A 57 -40.45 -15.97 17.42
CA GLY A 57 -40.22 -15.07 16.28
C GLY A 57 -41.37 -15.03 15.28
N SER A 58 -41.44 -13.97 14.47
CA SER A 58 -42.38 -13.82 13.37
C SER A 58 -41.71 -13.26 12.13
N SER A 59 -42.16 -13.66 10.95
CA SER A 59 -41.74 -13.15 9.65
C SER A 59 -42.96 -12.94 8.75
N GLU A 60 -43.00 -11.81 8.05
CA GLU A 60 -44.13 -11.41 7.20
C GLU A 60 -43.68 -10.88 5.84
N SER A 61 -44.53 -11.07 4.84
CA SER A 61 -44.44 -10.57 3.48
C SER A 61 -45.83 -10.10 3.05
N SER A 62 -45.95 -9.42 1.91
CA SER A 62 -47.24 -8.98 1.35
C SER A 62 -48.23 -10.12 1.10
N ASN A 63 -47.77 -11.37 1.02
CA ASN A 63 -48.62 -12.52 0.68
C ASN A 63 -48.64 -13.65 1.74
N TYR A 64 -47.75 -13.63 2.74
CA TYR A 64 -47.67 -14.70 3.74
C TYR A 64 -47.21 -14.17 5.09
N ARG A 65 -47.68 -14.82 6.17
CA ARG A 65 -47.18 -14.60 7.52
C ARG A 65 -46.85 -15.95 8.16
N MET A 66 -45.65 -16.06 8.71
CA MET A 66 -45.20 -17.23 9.47
C MET A 66 -44.69 -16.78 10.83
N GLY A 67 -44.94 -17.56 11.88
CA GLY A 67 -44.35 -17.28 13.18
C GLY A 67 -44.28 -18.53 14.04
N ALA A 68 -43.31 -18.51 14.94
CA ALA A 68 -42.96 -19.61 15.82
C ALA A 68 -43.43 -19.32 17.25
N GLY A 69 -44.13 -20.29 17.84
CA GLY A 69 -44.63 -20.24 19.21
C GLY A 69 -46.15 -20.27 19.29
N TYR A 70 -46.67 -20.53 20.49
CA TYR A 70 -48.09 -20.82 20.73
C TYR A 70 -49.04 -19.65 20.43
N TRP A 71 -48.57 -18.39 20.45
CA TRP A 71 -49.40 -17.19 20.26
C TRP A 71 -49.20 -16.48 18.91
N CYS A 72 -48.71 -17.20 17.90
CA CYS A 72 -48.51 -16.64 16.56
C CYS A 72 -49.86 -16.18 15.96
N GLY A 73 -50.14 -14.87 16.02
CA GLY A 73 -51.38 -14.25 15.52
C GLY A 73 -52.08 -13.29 16.50
N ALA A 74 -51.73 -13.30 17.79
CA ALA A 74 -52.36 -12.43 18.81
C ALA A 74 -51.69 -11.05 18.97
N VAL A 75 -50.53 -10.82 18.34
CA VAL A 75 -49.79 -9.55 18.39
C VAL A 75 -49.74 -8.92 17.00
N SER A 76 -50.33 -7.73 16.86
CA SER A 76 -50.18 -6.88 15.67
C SER A 76 -48.79 -6.24 15.71
N VAL A 77 -47.90 -6.68 14.82
CA VAL A 77 -46.58 -6.09 14.65
C VAL A 77 -46.74 -4.89 13.73
N VAL A 78 -46.32 -3.71 14.18
CA VAL A 78 -46.36 -2.49 13.36
C VAL A 78 -45.24 -2.52 12.32
N THR A 79 -45.61 -2.40 11.04
CA THR A 79 -44.66 -2.33 9.93
C THR A 79 -43.83 -1.03 10.01
N PRO A 80 -42.49 -1.09 10.01
CA PRO A 80 -41.68 0.12 10.05
C PRO A 80 -41.85 0.94 8.75
N THR A 81 -42.00 2.26 8.91
CA THR A 81 -42.08 3.20 7.78
C THR A 81 -40.73 3.27 7.04
N PRO A 82 -40.70 3.22 5.69
CA PRO A 82 -39.44 3.29 4.95
C PRO A 82 -38.75 4.64 5.22
N THR A 83 -37.46 4.57 5.56
CA THR A 83 -36.62 5.75 5.77
C THR A 83 -36.21 6.34 4.40
N PRO A 84 -36.28 7.67 4.19
CA PRO A 84 -35.89 8.27 2.92
C PRO A 84 -34.41 8.02 2.62
N THR A 85 -34.13 7.63 1.36
CA THR A 85 -32.78 7.38 0.87
C THR A 85 -32.00 8.69 0.75
N PRO A 86 -30.75 8.79 1.25
CA PRO A 86 -29.96 10.00 1.09
C PRO A 86 -29.63 10.26 -0.39
N THR A 87 -29.79 11.51 -0.82
CA THR A 87 -29.43 12.00 -2.16
C THR A 87 -27.91 11.87 -2.37
N PRO A 88 -27.43 11.39 -3.54
CA PRO A 88 -26.00 11.29 -3.81
C PRO A 88 -25.33 12.68 -3.82
N THR A 89 -24.32 12.84 -2.97
CA THR A 89 -23.43 14.01 -2.97
C THR A 89 -22.59 14.01 -4.25
N PRO A 90 -22.41 15.15 -4.94
CA PRO A 90 -21.56 15.22 -6.11
C PRO A 90 -20.12 14.80 -5.77
N THR A 91 -19.58 13.87 -6.55
CA THR A 91 -18.19 13.44 -6.45
C THR A 91 -17.27 14.61 -6.81
N PRO A 92 -16.22 14.91 -6.00
CA PRO A 92 -15.27 15.95 -6.35
C PRO A 92 -14.62 15.61 -7.69
N THR A 93 -14.60 16.59 -8.60
CA THR A 93 -13.88 16.48 -9.87
C THR A 93 -12.39 16.24 -9.59
N PRO A 94 -11.74 15.26 -10.25
CA PRO A 94 -10.30 15.05 -10.04
C PRO A 94 -9.54 16.33 -10.40
N THR A 95 -8.78 16.85 -9.44
CA THR A 95 -7.83 17.93 -9.68
C THR A 95 -6.87 17.49 -10.79
N PRO A 96 -6.64 18.30 -11.83
CA PRO A 96 -5.67 17.94 -12.87
C PRO A 96 -4.33 17.65 -12.22
N THR A 97 -3.81 16.44 -12.45
CA THR A 97 -2.46 16.08 -12.05
C THR A 97 -1.50 17.00 -12.81
N PRO A 98 -0.56 17.69 -12.15
CA PRO A 98 0.39 18.53 -12.84
C PRO A 98 1.12 17.69 -13.89
N THR A 99 1.13 18.18 -15.13
CA THR A 99 1.90 17.55 -16.19
C THR A 99 3.37 17.51 -15.75
N PRO A 100 4.04 16.35 -15.71
CA PRO A 100 5.44 16.29 -15.33
C PRO A 100 6.23 17.20 -16.26
N THR A 101 6.93 18.16 -15.67
CA THR A 101 7.87 19.00 -16.42
C THR A 101 8.96 18.07 -16.96
N PRO A 102 9.32 18.13 -18.26
CA PRO A 102 10.35 17.26 -18.81
C PRO A 102 11.64 17.45 -18.01
N GLN A 103 12.10 16.37 -17.38
CA GLN A 103 13.34 16.37 -16.62
C GLN A 103 14.51 16.42 -17.60
N ILE A 104 15.24 17.53 -17.59
CA ILE A 104 16.49 17.66 -18.35
C ILE A 104 17.46 16.61 -17.81
N LYS A 105 18.08 15.86 -18.72
CA LYS A 105 19.03 14.79 -18.40
C LYS A 105 20.26 14.91 -19.28
N PHE A 106 21.41 14.46 -18.79
CA PHE A 106 22.58 14.27 -19.64
C PHE A 106 22.58 12.83 -20.15
N ASP A 107 22.63 12.61 -21.46
CA ASP A 107 22.55 11.27 -22.05
C ASP A 107 23.60 11.15 -23.13
N THR A 108 24.58 10.28 -22.93
CA THR A 108 25.62 10.01 -23.94
C THR A 108 25.09 9.17 -25.10
N GLY A 109 23.90 8.58 -24.95
CA GLY A 109 23.41 7.53 -25.81
C GLY A 109 24.10 6.18 -25.55
N SER A 110 23.63 5.16 -26.29
CA SER A 110 24.20 3.81 -26.28
C SER A 110 25.59 3.77 -26.91
N GLY A 111 26.47 2.95 -26.33
CA GLY A 111 27.77 2.62 -26.92
C GLY A 111 27.73 1.34 -27.75
N THR A 112 28.91 0.87 -28.15
CA THR A 112 29.09 -0.35 -28.95
C THR A 112 30.13 -1.28 -28.33
N TYR A 113 30.31 -2.45 -28.94
CA TYR A 113 31.47 -3.32 -28.72
C TYR A 113 32.71 -2.76 -29.48
N PRO A 114 33.96 -2.99 -29.03
CA PRO A 114 34.39 -3.75 -27.85
C PRO A 114 33.94 -3.17 -26.51
N SER A 115 33.80 -4.03 -25.51
CA SER A 115 33.41 -3.65 -24.15
C SER A 115 34.23 -4.44 -23.14
N ILE A 116 34.63 -3.77 -22.07
CA ILE A 116 35.26 -4.34 -20.88
C ILE A 116 35.02 -3.38 -19.72
N SER A 117 34.90 -3.89 -18.50
CA SER A 117 34.87 -3.07 -17.29
C SER A 117 36.19 -2.34 -17.08
N GLY A 118 36.12 -1.27 -16.29
CA GLY A 118 37.29 -0.45 -15.97
C GLY A 118 36.88 0.88 -15.36
N THR A 119 37.86 1.77 -15.25
CA THR A 119 37.65 3.12 -14.71
C THR A 119 37.77 4.15 -15.83
N TYR A 120 36.69 4.87 -16.06
CA TYR A 120 36.61 6.00 -16.97
C TYR A 120 36.91 7.29 -16.21
N ASN A 121 37.91 8.02 -16.66
CA ASN A 121 38.25 9.35 -16.19
C ASN A 121 38.07 10.34 -17.33
N GLY A 122 37.46 11.48 -17.03
CA GLY A 122 37.19 12.47 -18.06
C GLY A 122 36.64 13.76 -17.51
N THR A 123 36.22 14.60 -18.43
CA THR A 123 35.51 15.84 -18.12
C THR A 123 34.18 15.87 -18.85
N PHE A 124 33.22 16.60 -18.30
CA PHE A 124 32.00 16.92 -19.02
C PHE A 124 31.52 18.33 -18.67
N THR A 125 30.79 18.92 -19.61
CA THR A 125 30.22 20.27 -19.51
C THR A 125 28.78 20.21 -20.03
N PRO A 126 27.76 20.31 -19.17
CA PRO A 126 26.37 20.30 -19.61
C PRO A 126 25.99 21.66 -20.22
N THR A 127 25.14 21.69 -21.24
CA THR A 127 24.65 22.94 -21.86
C THR A 127 23.47 23.57 -21.09
N GLN A 128 22.89 22.83 -20.15
CA GLN A 128 21.77 23.25 -19.31
C GLN A 128 22.00 22.76 -17.88
N THR A 129 21.41 23.43 -16.89
CA THR A 129 21.52 22.98 -15.50
C THR A 129 20.69 21.72 -15.30
N ILE A 130 21.33 20.67 -14.80
CA ILE A 130 20.75 19.33 -14.60
C ILE A 130 20.69 19.05 -13.11
N THR A 131 19.54 18.56 -12.63
CA THR A 131 19.44 18.01 -11.27
C THR A 131 19.62 16.51 -11.38
N VAL A 132 20.62 15.94 -10.71
CA VAL A 132 20.98 14.53 -10.80
C VAL A 132 20.62 13.84 -9.50
N SER A 133 19.86 12.76 -9.63
CA SER A 133 19.41 11.87 -8.56
C SER A 133 19.88 10.43 -8.78
N LYS A 134 20.16 10.06 -10.04
CA LYS A 134 20.68 8.75 -10.39
C LYS A 134 21.55 8.78 -11.64
N LEU A 135 22.49 7.83 -11.72
CA LEU A 135 23.33 7.58 -12.88
C LEU A 135 22.98 6.22 -13.46
N TYR A 136 22.51 6.20 -14.70
CA TYR A 136 22.30 4.98 -15.48
C TYR A 136 23.54 4.62 -16.28
N THR A 137 23.91 3.34 -16.32
CA THR A 137 24.93 2.82 -17.24
C THR A 137 24.27 1.93 -18.28
N TYR A 138 24.55 2.15 -19.56
CA TYR A 138 24.03 1.27 -20.62
C TYR A 138 24.78 -0.07 -20.60
N PRO A 139 24.11 -1.20 -20.31
CA PRO A 139 24.77 -2.50 -20.30
C PRO A 139 24.90 -3.07 -21.71
N CYS A 140 25.94 -3.87 -21.96
CA CYS A 140 25.90 -4.81 -23.08
C CYS A 140 24.81 -5.87 -22.80
N ALA A 141 24.07 -6.27 -23.84
CA ALA A 141 22.96 -7.21 -23.69
C ALA A 141 23.39 -8.52 -22.99
N GLY A 142 22.68 -8.91 -21.94
CA GLY A 142 22.93 -10.14 -21.19
C GLY A 142 24.13 -10.11 -20.24
N THR A 143 24.84 -8.98 -20.10
CA THR A 143 26.09 -8.93 -19.31
C THR A 143 25.91 -8.34 -17.91
N GLY A 144 24.90 -7.51 -17.68
CA GLY A 144 24.77 -6.80 -16.41
C GLY A 144 25.76 -5.64 -16.24
N GLY A 145 26.28 -5.03 -17.31
CA GLY A 145 27.19 -3.88 -17.23
C GLY A 145 26.61 -2.70 -16.42
N HIS A 146 27.29 -2.27 -15.38
CA HIS A 146 26.84 -1.20 -14.47
C HIS A 146 28.03 -0.37 -13.96
N SER A 147 27.73 0.74 -13.28
CA SER A 147 28.74 1.50 -12.52
C SER A 147 28.78 0.99 -11.08
N GLU A 148 29.97 0.71 -10.56
CA GLU A 148 30.22 0.27 -9.18
C GLU A 148 30.49 1.45 -8.25
N HIS A 149 31.13 2.51 -8.76
CA HIS A 149 31.48 3.72 -8.01
C HIS A 149 31.57 4.90 -8.96
N VAL A 150 31.08 6.05 -8.50
CA VAL A 150 31.16 7.30 -9.26
C VAL A 150 31.54 8.44 -8.34
N ILE A 151 32.39 9.32 -8.83
CA ILE A 151 32.69 10.61 -8.22
C ILE A 151 32.71 11.71 -9.29
N PHE A 152 32.09 12.84 -8.96
CA PHE A 152 32.08 14.08 -9.72
C PHE A 152 32.69 15.19 -8.89
N TRP A 153 33.56 15.99 -9.48
CA TRP A 153 34.17 17.14 -8.81
C TRP A 153 34.39 18.28 -9.79
N ASN A 154 34.47 19.49 -9.27
CA ASN A 154 34.94 20.66 -10.01
C ASN A 154 36.33 21.06 -9.47
N VAL A 155 36.83 22.22 -9.88
CA VAL A 155 38.15 22.71 -9.42
C VAL A 155 38.19 22.94 -7.91
N SER A 156 37.05 23.23 -7.29
CA SER A 156 36.96 23.63 -5.88
C SER A 156 36.68 22.46 -4.95
N ASP A 157 35.73 21.57 -5.30
CA ASP A 157 35.14 20.61 -4.38
C ASP A 157 34.63 19.34 -5.08
N THR A 158 34.50 18.26 -4.30
CA THR A 158 33.70 17.09 -4.67
C THR A 158 32.22 17.47 -4.68
N VAL A 159 31.58 17.27 -5.83
CA VAL A 159 30.16 17.60 -6.06
C VAL A 159 29.26 16.45 -5.60
N ALA A 160 29.63 15.22 -5.94
CA ALA A 160 28.92 14.02 -5.54
C ALA A 160 29.84 12.81 -5.61
N GLU A 161 29.64 11.86 -4.70
CA GLU A 161 30.32 10.57 -4.68
C GLU A 161 29.34 9.53 -4.18
N GLU A 162 29.24 8.39 -4.85
CA GLU A 162 28.33 7.32 -4.45
C GLU A 162 28.83 5.95 -4.92
N THR A 163 28.48 4.91 -4.16
CA THR A 163 28.82 3.52 -4.46
C THR A 163 27.56 2.73 -4.76
N TRP A 164 27.67 1.78 -5.68
CA TRP A 164 26.56 0.92 -6.08
C TRP A 164 26.05 0.05 -4.93
N ALA A 165 24.72 -0.02 -4.77
CA ALA A 165 24.04 -0.73 -3.68
C ALA A 165 23.82 -2.23 -3.93
N GLY A 166 24.52 -2.81 -4.92
CA GLY A 166 24.38 -4.20 -5.31
C GLY A 166 23.17 -4.46 -6.24
N TYR A 167 22.96 -5.74 -6.54
CA TYR A 167 21.85 -6.19 -7.39
C TYR A 167 20.52 -6.07 -6.66
N GLN A 168 19.87 -4.92 -6.82
CA GLN A 168 18.47 -4.71 -6.47
C GLN A 168 17.58 -5.09 -7.67
N GLU A 169 16.38 -5.59 -7.42
CA GLU A 169 15.43 -5.92 -8.49
C GLU A 169 15.12 -4.67 -9.33
N ALA A 170 15.21 -4.80 -10.66
CA ALA A 170 14.94 -3.79 -11.69
C ALA A 170 15.84 -2.53 -11.76
N GLU A 171 16.65 -2.19 -10.75
CA GLU A 171 17.44 -0.95 -10.71
C GLU A 171 18.96 -1.16 -10.69
N TRP A 172 19.45 -2.41 -10.86
CA TRP A 172 20.87 -2.75 -10.79
C TRP A 172 21.79 -1.96 -11.74
N SER A 173 21.25 -1.37 -12.80
CA SER A 173 21.99 -0.55 -13.78
C SER A 173 22.12 0.92 -13.38
N TYR A 174 21.54 1.30 -12.23
CA TYR A 174 21.60 2.64 -11.66
C TYR A 174 22.50 2.70 -10.43
N ILE A 175 23.18 3.83 -10.28
CA ILE A 175 23.62 4.35 -8.98
C ILE A 175 22.59 5.39 -8.55
N HIS A 176 22.06 5.28 -7.33
CA HIS A 176 21.16 6.26 -6.74
C HIS A 176 21.93 7.15 -5.78
N PHE A 177 21.92 8.45 -6.01
CA PHE A 177 22.53 9.40 -5.10
C PHE A 177 21.61 9.63 -3.91
N SER A 178 22.15 9.50 -2.70
CA SER A 178 21.37 9.69 -1.47
C SER A 178 20.81 11.13 -1.37
N VAL A 179 21.52 12.09 -1.94
CA VAL A 179 21.13 13.50 -2.02
C VAL A 179 21.24 13.97 -3.47
N PRO A 180 20.14 14.41 -4.10
CA PRO A 180 20.20 14.99 -5.43
C PRO A 180 21.05 16.26 -5.46
N PHE A 181 21.87 16.41 -6.50
CA PHE A 181 22.77 17.54 -6.68
C PHE A 181 22.53 18.22 -8.03
N LYS A 182 23.09 19.41 -8.22
CA LYS A 182 22.97 20.16 -9.47
C LYS A 182 24.32 20.25 -10.17
N LEU A 183 24.27 20.04 -11.48
CA LEU A 183 25.35 20.34 -12.42
C LEU A 183 24.91 21.56 -13.20
N VAL A 184 25.62 22.67 -13.02
CA VAL A 184 25.27 23.98 -13.58
C VAL A 184 25.64 24.02 -15.06
N ALA A 185 24.78 24.66 -15.86
CA ALA A 185 25.06 24.89 -17.28
C ALA A 185 26.42 25.56 -17.48
N ASP A 186 27.15 25.12 -18.51
CA ASP A 186 28.43 25.65 -18.97
C ASP A 186 29.59 25.55 -17.95
N GLU A 187 29.37 24.91 -16.80
CA GLU A 187 30.45 24.56 -15.87
C GLU A 187 31.09 23.22 -16.27
N GLN A 188 32.42 23.15 -16.17
CA GLN A 188 33.14 21.91 -16.40
C GLN A 188 33.32 21.12 -15.10
N TYR A 189 32.98 19.85 -15.17
CA TYR A 189 33.15 18.88 -14.10
C TYR A 189 34.10 17.78 -14.56
N SER A 190 34.92 17.30 -13.64
CA SER A 190 35.69 16.07 -13.81
C SER A 190 34.90 14.90 -13.24
N PHE A 191 35.11 13.71 -13.80
CA PHE A 191 34.48 12.49 -13.33
C PHE A 191 35.46 11.32 -13.30
N SER A 192 35.19 10.40 -12.40
CA SER A 192 35.76 9.05 -12.34
C SER A 192 34.61 8.08 -12.12
N ILE A 193 34.38 7.21 -13.09
CA ILE A 193 33.34 6.19 -13.06
C ILE A 193 34.01 4.84 -13.19
N ARG A 194 33.95 4.06 -12.12
CA ARG A 194 34.38 2.67 -12.14
C ARG A 194 33.19 1.79 -12.48
N THR A 195 33.37 0.92 -13.47
CA THR A 195 32.33 0.02 -13.96
C THR A 195 32.62 -1.43 -13.64
N GLY A 196 31.55 -2.22 -13.53
CA GLY A 196 31.57 -3.66 -13.36
C GLY A 196 30.96 -4.37 -14.58
N SER A 197 31.34 -5.63 -14.78
CA SER A 197 30.92 -6.47 -15.92
C SER A 197 31.26 -5.86 -17.29
N TYR A 198 30.30 -5.69 -18.20
CA TYR A 198 30.51 -5.20 -19.56
C TYR A 198 29.56 -4.03 -19.89
N PRO A 199 29.92 -2.79 -19.54
CA PRO A 199 29.17 -1.60 -19.93
C PRO A 199 29.39 -1.31 -21.43
N GLN A 200 28.42 -0.70 -22.09
CA GLN A 200 28.64 -0.20 -23.45
C GLN A 200 29.64 0.95 -23.44
N VAL A 201 30.45 1.03 -24.51
CA VAL A 201 31.53 2.01 -24.62
C VAL A 201 31.36 2.83 -25.88
N ILE A 202 31.60 4.13 -25.78
CA ILE A 202 31.64 5.05 -26.91
C ILE A 202 33.11 5.23 -27.30
N HIS A 203 33.48 4.71 -28.47
CA HIS A 203 34.87 4.67 -28.97
C HIS A 203 35.27 5.97 -29.66
N ARG A 204 35.20 7.09 -28.93
CA ARG A 204 35.65 8.41 -29.37
C ARG A 204 36.20 9.19 -28.16
N PRO A 205 37.23 10.03 -28.35
CA PRO A 205 37.80 10.85 -27.27
C PRO A 205 36.85 11.96 -26.80
N THR A 206 35.97 12.44 -27.68
CA THR A 206 35.02 13.51 -27.39
C THR A 206 33.65 13.15 -27.94
N LEU A 207 32.61 13.43 -27.14
CA LEU A 207 31.22 13.30 -27.51
C LEU A 207 30.48 14.60 -27.24
N SER A 208 29.85 15.16 -28.26
CA SER A 208 28.93 16.29 -28.12
C SER A 208 27.50 15.81 -28.33
N THR A 209 26.65 16.11 -27.36
CA THR A 209 25.21 15.82 -27.38
C THR A 209 24.44 17.15 -27.32
N ALA A 210 23.11 17.09 -27.47
CA ALA A 210 22.28 18.29 -27.28
C ALA A 210 22.38 18.86 -25.85
N ASN A 211 22.75 18.02 -24.87
CA ASN A 211 22.75 18.35 -23.44
C ASN A 211 24.15 18.62 -22.88
N GLY A 212 25.20 18.59 -23.71
CA GLY A 212 26.56 18.94 -23.30
C GLY A 212 27.64 18.18 -24.04
N THR A 213 28.88 18.40 -23.62
CA THR A 213 30.07 17.75 -24.18
C THR A 213 30.76 16.92 -23.11
N MET A 214 31.26 15.74 -23.47
CA MET A 214 32.05 14.85 -22.62
C MET A 214 33.36 14.51 -23.32
N ASN A 215 34.46 14.52 -22.57
CA ASN A 215 35.80 14.20 -23.04
C ASN A 215 36.41 13.08 -22.20
N CYS A 216 37.06 12.14 -22.86
CA CYS A 216 37.87 11.11 -22.24
C CYS A 216 39.22 11.72 -21.90
N THR A 217 39.63 11.61 -20.65
CA THR A 217 41.01 11.84 -20.25
C THR A 217 41.77 10.52 -20.29
N GLU A 218 41.15 9.47 -19.73
CA GLU A 218 41.70 8.12 -19.72
C GLU A 218 40.63 7.10 -19.37
N PHE A 219 40.62 5.96 -20.04
CA PHE A 219 39.98 4.74 -19.60
C PHE A 219 41.03 3.68 -19.30
N VAL A 220 40.97 3.08 -18.11
CA VAL A 220 41.81 1.94 -17.73
C VAL A 220 40.94 0.71 -17.60
N ASP A 221 41.13 -0.27 -18.48
CA ASP A 221 40.35 -1.51 -18.45
C ASP A 221 40.75 -2.42 -17.28
N ALA A 222 39.94 -3.45 -17.04
CA ALA A 222 40.17 -4.43 -15.97
C ALA A 222 41.50 -5.22 -16.11
N ASN A 223 42.15 -5.19 -17.27
CA ASN A 223 43.47 -5.78 -17.51
C ASN A 223 44.62 -4.76 -17.33
N GLY A 224 44.30 -3.52 -16.98
CA GLY A 224 45.26 -2.43 -16.79
C GLY A 224 45.69 -1.73 -18.08
N LYS A 225 45.04 -2.00 -19.22
CA LYS A 225 45.33 -1.30 -20.48
C LYS A 225 44.62 0.04 -20.52
N ARG A 226 45.34 1.06 -21.00
CA ARG A 226 44.90 2.46 -21.05
C ARG A 226 44.44 2.83 -22.45
N TYR A 227 43.40 3.65 -22.51
CA TYR A 227 42.78 4.18 -23.73
C TYR A 227 42.46 5.66 -23.52
N ASP A 228 42.60 6.48 -24.54
CA ASP A 228 42.29 7.92 -24.53
C ASP A 228 41.05 8.26 -25.37
N ASP A 229 40.41 7.23 -25.94
CA ASP A 229 39.28 7.33 -26.85
C ASP A 229 38.05 6.55 -26.39
N TRP A 230 37.97 6.14 -25.12
CA TRP A 230 36.87 5.33 -24.60
C TRP A 230 36.07 6.12 -23.58
N LEU A 231 34.83 6.46 -23.94
CA LEU A 231 33.87 7.15 -23.10
C LEU A 231 32.81 6.18 -22.56
N PRO A 232 32.33 6.39 -21.32
CA PRO A 232 31.28 5.56 -20.77
C PRO A 232 29.94 5.91 -21.43
N ALA A 233 29.14 4.89 -21.76
CA ALA A 233 27.75 5.10 -22.16
C ALA A 233 26.86 5.20 -20.91
N ILE A 234 26.43 6.42 -20.55
CA ILE A 234 25.67 6.71 -19.33
C ILE A 234 24.54 7.72 -19.53
N ARG A 235 23.64 7.79 -18.54
CA ARG A 235 22.73 8.92 -18.34
C ARG A 235 22.78 9.46 -16.93
N LEU A 236 22.69 10.77 -16.78
CA LEU A 236 22.49 11.46 -15.51
C LEU A 236 21.05 11.99 -15.48
N GLU A 237 20.28 11.50 -14.51
CA GLU A 237 18.84 11.75 -14.37
C GLU A 237 18.51 12.33 -13.01
#